data_AF-A0A832C3U1-F1
#
_entry.id   AF-A0A832C3U1-F1
#
_cell.length_a   1.000
_cell.length_b   1.000
_cell.length_c   1.000
_cell.angle_alpha   90.00
_cell.angle_beta   90.00
_cell.angle_gamma   90.00
#
_symmetry.space_group_name_H-M   'P 1'
#
loop_
_entity.id
_entity.type
_entity.pdbx_description
1 polymer ?
#
loop_
_entity_poly.entity_id
_entity_poly.type
_entity_poly.pdbx_seq_one_letter_code
_entity_poly.pdbx_strand_id
1 'polypeptide(L)'
;MLKQKGYATATLLYLLILLPFLKKFVSCFWDTPFFTNQLDAKKDTYYRFLNYERFNWRKLVYLLALRVIAATDGVAFAQKVLIFDNIIAKKIGKDIELVSYHFDHKSQRSVLGYQCL
;
A
#
# COMPACT_ATOMS: atom_id res chain seq x y z
N MET A 1 10.65 29.74 -0.20
CA MET A 1 11.30 29.21 1.03
C MET A 1 11.55 27.71 0.82
N LEU A 2 12.81 27.26 0.79
CA LEU A 2 13.14 25.84 0.61
C LEU A 2 12.87 25.09 1.93
N LYS A 3 12.21 23.93 1.87
CA LYS A 3 11.91 23.11 3.05
C LYS A 3 13.22 22.54 3.63
N GLN A 4 13.61 23.00 4.82
CA GLN A 4 14.91 22.63 5.42
C GLN A 4 14.92 21.28 6.16
N LYS A 5 13.75 20.72 6.47
CA LYS A 5 13.60 19.48 7.26
C LYS A 5 12.54 18.56 6.65
N GLY A 6 12.80 17.26 6.69
CA GLY A 6 11.89 16.24 6.22
C GLY A 6 12.48 14.85 6.38
N TYR A 7 11.63 13.84 6.21
CA TYR A 7 12.06 12.43 6.21
C TYR A 7 12.21 11.94 4.78
N ALA A 8 13.16 11.04 4.57
CA ALA A 8 13.32 10.40 3.27
C ALA A 8 12.06 9.59 2.93
N THR A 9 11.54 9.80 1.72
CA THR A 9 10.33 9.13 1.24
C THR A 9 10.48 7.61 1.26
N ALA A 10 11.66 7.10 0.92
CA ALA A 10 11.96 5.67 0.95
C ALA A 10 11.80 5.08 2.36
N THR A 11 12.22 5.80 3.42
CA THR A 11 12.08 5.36 4.81
C THR A 11 10.62 5.30 5.24
N LEU A 12 9.83 6.34 4.92
CA LEU A 12 8.39 6.36 5.21
C LEU A 12 7.68 5.20 4.49
N LEU A 13 7.99 4.99 3.21
CA LEU A 13 7.43 3.91 2.41
C LEU A 13 7.81 2.53 2.95
N TYR A 14 9.08 2.34 3.32
CA TYR A 14 9.56 1.08 3.91
C TYR A 14 8.79 0.71 5.17
N LEU A 15 8.63 1.65 6.11
CA LEU A 15 7.85 1.42 7.32
C LEU A 15 6.39 1.08 7.00
N LEU A 16 5.76 1.82 6.09
CA LEU A 16 4.37 1.54 5.67
C LEU A 16 4.21 0.14 5.08
N ILE A 17 5.18 -0.32 4.27
CA ILE A 17 5.18 -1.67 3.67
C ILE A 17 5.37 -2.76 4.74
N LEU A 18 6.04 -2.48 5.86
CA LEU A 18 6.21 -3.46 6.94
C LEU A 18 4.92 -3.74 7.73
N LEU A 19 4.00 -2.77 7.81
CA LEU A 19 2.80 -2.88 8.67
C LEU A 19 1.95 -4.13 8.42
N PRO A 20 1.64 -4.54 7.18
CA PRO A 20 0.87 -5.76 6.92
C PRO A 20 1.58 -7.01 7.43
N PHE A 21 2.90 -7.10 7.30
CA PHE A 21 3.69 -8.24 7.78
C PHE A 21 3.73 -8.30 9.31
N LEU A 22 3.73 -7.13 9.96
CA LEU A 22 3.69 -7.00 11.41
C LEU A 22 2.27 -7.12 11.99
N LYS A 23 1.24 -7.16 11.14
CA LYS A 23 -0.18 -7.11 11.53
C LYS A 23 -0.48 -5.90 12.43
N LYS A 24 0.12 -4.75 12.11
CA LYS A 24 -0.05 -3.50 12.84
C LYS A 24 -0.74 -2.45 11.96
N PHE A 25 -1.35 -1.47 12.62
CA PHE A 25 -1.94 -0.31 11.96
C PHE A 25 -0.95 0.86 11.93
N VAL A 26 -1.18 1.82 11.03
CA VAL A 26 -0.32 3.02 10.89
C VAL A 26 -0.25 3.81 12.22
N SER A 27 -1.30 3.77 13.04
CA SER A 27 -1.33 4.41 14.36
C SER A 27 -0.18 3.97 15.28
N CYS A 28 0.28 2.72 15.16
CA CYS A 28 1.39 2.23 15.97
C CYS A 28 2.69 3.02 15.77
N PHE A 29 2.87 3.74 14.66
CA PHE A 29 4.08 4.53 14.41
C PHE A 29 4.30 5.67 15.39
N TRP A 30 3.23 6.23 15.96
CA TRP A 30 3.32 7.31 16.96
C TRP A 30 2.81 6.89 18.34
N ASP A 31 2.16 5.73 18.44
CA ASP A 31 1.62 5.21 19.71
C ASP A 31 2.55 4.19 20.39
N THR A 32 3.58 3.67 19.71
CA THR A 32 4.46 2.63 20.28
C THR A 32 5.95 2.98 20.24
N PRO A 33 6.70 2.76 21.35
CA PRO A 33 8.11 3.13 21.46
C PRO A 33 9.02 2.54 20.37
N PHE A 34 8.73 1.31 19.93
CA PHE A 34 9.52 0.63 18.91
C PHE A 34 9.63 1.44 17.61
N PHE A 35 8.50 1.95 17.11
CA PHE A 35 8.49 2.70 15.84
C PHE A 35 8.93 4.16 16.03
N THR A 36 8.60 4.78 17.17
CA THR A 36 9.06 6.16 17.46
C THR A 36 10.58 6.24 17.56
N ASN A 37 11.25 5.15 18.00
CA ASN A 37 12.71 5.07 18.04
C ASN A 37 13.35 4.88 16.66
N GLN A 38 12.61 4.37 15.67
CA GLN A 38 13.11 4.19 14.29
C GLN A 38 13.01 5.48 13.47
N LEU A 39 11.90 6.22 13.66
CA LEU A 39 11.65 7.46 12.95
C LEU A 39 10.74 8.35 13.79
N ASP A 40 11.19 9.54 14.16
CA ASP A 40 10.36 10.50 14.91
C ASP A 40 9.30 11.20 14.03
N ALA A 41 8.90 10.57 12.92
CA ALA A 41 7.86 11.08 12.05
C ALA A 41 6.50 10.97 12.74
N LYS A 42 5.81 12.09 12.88
CA LYS A 42 4.45 12.11 13.44
C LYS A 42 3.39 11.79 12.38
N LYS A 43 2.17 11.51 12.86
CA LYS A 43 0.96 11.23 12.08
C LYS A 43 0.88 11.99 10.75
N ASP A 44 0.96 13.32 10.81
CA ASP A 44 0.79 14.20 9.65
C ASP A 44 1.81 13.95 8.54
N THR A 45 3.01 13.47 8.89
CA THR A 45 4.05 13.15 7.90
C THR A 45 3.61 11.97 7.02
N TYR A 46 3.07 10.91 7.63
CA TYR A 46 2.60 9.74 6.92
C TYR A 46 1.37 10.05 6.07
N TYR A 47 0.39 10.78 6.62
CA TYR A 47 -0.79 11.16 5.85
C TYR A 47 -0.44 12.11 4.69
N ARG A 48 0.46 13.07 4.89
CA ARG A 48 0.93 13.93 3.80
C ARG A 48 1.66 13.14 2.72
N PHE A 49 2.42 12.11 3.09
CA PHE A 49 3.08 11.25 2.11
C PHE A 49 2.05 10.41 1.33
N LEU A 50 1.12 9.75 2.02
CA LEU A 50 0.08 8.93 1.40
C LEU A 50 -0.84 9.75 0.48
N ASN A 51 -1.16 10.98 0.87
CA ASN A 51 -2.02 11.89 0.10
C ASN A 51 -1.22 12.74 -0.91
N TYR A 52 0.07 12.48 -1.13
CA TYR A 52 0.84 13.25 -2.10
C TYR A 52 0.50 12.82 -3.53
N GLU A 53 -0.35 13.59 -4.20
CA GLU A 53 -0.89 13.30 -5.53
C GLU A 53 0.17 13.08 -6.63
N ARG A 54 1.36 13.70 -6.48
CA ARG A 54 2.45 13.57 -7.46
C ARG A 54 3.31 12.31 -7.22
N PHE A 55 3.08 11.56 -6.14
CA PHE A 55 3.74 10.29 -5.96
C PHE A 55 3.17 9.28 -6.95
N ASN A 56 4.01 8.77 -7.87
CA ASN A 56 3.57 7.86 -8.89
C ASN A 56 3.49 6.41 -8.36
N TRP A 57 2.36 6.10 -7.71
CA TRP A 57 2.06 4.76 -7.18
C TRP A 57 2.13 3.67 -8.26
N ARG A 58 1.63 3.95 -9.48
CA ARG A 58 1.67 3.00 -10.61
C ARG A 58 3.10 2.64 -10.99
N LYS A 59 3.99 3.63 -11.10
CA LYS A 59 5.41 3.40 -11.41
C LYS A 59 6.11 2.61 -10.31
N LEU A 60 5.81 2.91 -9.03
CA LEU A 60 6.36 2.15 -7.91
C LEU A 60 5.99 0.66 -8.01
N VAL A 61 4.70 0.35 -8.16
CA VAL A 61 4.20 -1.04 -8.25
C VAL A 61 4.78 -1.75 -9.48
N TYR A 62 4.85 -1.07 -10.63
CA TYR A 62 5.45 -1.62 -11.85
C TYR A 62 6.93 -1.97 -11.66
N LEU A 63 7.73 -1.05 -11.10
CA LEU A 63 9.15 -1.31 -10.84
C LEU A 63 9.35 -2.42 -9.81
N LEU A 64 8.49 -2.52 -8.79
CA LEU A 64 8.51 -3.61 -7.84
C LEU A 64 8.22 -4.95 -8.51
N ALA A 65 7.20 -5.02 -9.39
CA ALA A 65 6.89 -6.22 -10.14
C ALA A 65 8.08 -6.66 -11.01
N LEU A 66 8.73 -5.74 -11.72
CA LEU A 66 9.95 -6.04 -12.51
C LEU A 66 11.08 -6.60 -11.65
N ARG A 67 11.28 -6.07 -10.43
CA ARG A 67 12.30 -6.58 -9.50
C ARG A 67 11.98 -7.99 -9.03
N VAL A 68 10.71 -8.30 -8.75
CA VAL A 68 10.28 -9.65 -8.37
C VAL A 68 10.46 -10.62 -9.54
N ILE A 69 10.09 -10.21 -10.76
CA ILE A 69 10.28 -11.03 -11.96
C ILE A 69 11.78 -11.35 -12.16
N ALA A 70 12.64 -10.34 -12.09
CA ALA A 70 14.09 -10.52 -12.22
C ALA A 70 14.66 -11.44 -11.13
N ALA A 71 14.14 -11.38 -9.91
CA ALA A 71 14.53 -12.30 -8.84
C ALA A 71 14.15 -13.76 -9.12
N THR A 72 13.24 -14.02 -10.07
CA THR A 72 12.84 -15.36 -10.52
C THR A 72 13.49 -15.78 -11.85
N ASP A 73 14.53 -15.08 -12.31
CA ASP A 73 15.14 -15.35 -13.61
C ASP A 73 15.77 -16.74 -13.74
N GLY A 74 16.18 -17.36 -12.63
CA GLY A 74 16.70 -18.74 -12.61
C GLY A 74 15.65 -19.82 -12.84
N VAL A 75 14.35 -19.49 -12.87
CA VAL A 75 13.26 -20.45 -13.09
C VAL A 75 13.05 -20.62 -14.60
N ALA A 76 12.96 -21.86 -15.08
CA ALA A 76 12.69 -22.12 -16.50
C ALA A 76 11.37 -21.48 -16.93
N PHE A 77 11.30 -20.91 -18.13
CA PHE A 77 10.10 -20.21 -18.62
C PHE A 77 8.84 -21.09 -18.54
N ALA A 78 8.96 -22.38 -18.85
CA ALA A 78 7.86 -23.35 -18.75
C ALA A 78 7.29 -23.53 -17.32
N GLN A 79 8.02 -23.11 -16.29
CA GLN A 79 7.60 -23.16 -14.89
C GLN A 79 7.15 -21.79 -14.36
N LYS A 80 7.31 -20.71 -15.13
CA LYS A 80 6.85 -19.37 -14.75
C LYS A 80 5.34 -19.28 -14.98
N VAL A 81 4.60 -18.97 -13.93
CA VAL A 81 3.14 -18.77 -14.00
C VAL A 81 2.83 -17.37 -13.50
N LEU A 82 1.91 -16.70 -14.20
CA LEU A 82 1.35 -15.42 -13.78
C LEU A 82 -0.07 -15.65 -13.31
N ILE A 83 -0.31 -15.42 -12.02
CA ILE A 83 -1.62 -15.59 -11.39
C ILE A 83 -2.21 -14.20 -11.21
N PHE A 84 -3.39 -13.98 -11.79
CA PHE A 84 -4.20 -12.80 -11.56
C PHE A 84 -5.49 -13.23 -10.87
N ASP A 85 -5.79 -12.60 -9.74
CA ASP A 85 -7.05 -12.79 -9.03
C ASP A 85 -7.63 -11.42 -8.72
N ASN A 86 -8.93 -11.27 -8.92
CA ASN A 86 -9.60 -10.02 -8.60
C ASN A 86 -10.08 -10.03 -7.14
N ILE A 87 -10.00 -8.86 -6.50
CA ILE A 87 -10.50 -8.71 -5.14
C ILE A 87 -11.41 -7.48 -5.03
N ILE A 88 -12.48 -7.62 -4.26
CA ILE A 88 -13.31 -6.49 -3.87
C ILE A 88 -12.71 -5.91 -2.59
N ALA A 89 -12.03 -4.78 -2.73
CA ALA A 89 -11.53 -4.00 -1.60
C ALA A 89 -12.72 -3.25 -0.96
N LYS A 90 -13.36 -3.90 0.02
CA LYS A 90 -14.53 -3.38 0.73
C LYS A 90 -14.23 -2.02 1.37
N LYS A 91 -15.19 -1.10 1.30
CA LYS A 91 -15.09 0.26 1.83
C LYS A 91 -16.29 0.60 2.70
N ILE A 92 -16.02 1.36 3.75
CA ILE A 92 -17.01 1.86 4.71
C ILE A 92 -16.69 3.35 4.91
N GLY A 93 -17.69 4.21 4.86
CA GLY A 93 -17.53 5.66 5.03
C GLY A 93 -18.58 6.44 4.24
N LYS A 94 -18.58 7.76 4.43
CA LYS A 94 -19.55 8.68 3.82
C LYS A 94 -19.00 9.35 2.56
N ASP A 95 -17.77 9.84 2.64
CA ASP A 95 -17.13 10.63 1.58
C ASP A 95 -16.05 9.80 0.89
N ILE A 96 -16.49 8.88 0.02
CA ILE A 96 -15.61 7.98 -0.71
C ILE A 96 -15.84 8.17 -2.21
N GLU A 97 -14.82 8.62 -2.91
CA GLU A 97 -14.89 8.84 -4.35
C GLU A 97 -14.66 7.54 -5.12
N LEU A 98 -15.27 7.48 -6.31
CA LEU A 98 -15.07 6.41 -7.31
C LEU A 98 -15.38 4.99 -6.79
N VAL A 99 -16.24 4.88 -5.78
CA VAL A 99 -16.66 3.61 -5.18
C VAL A 99 -18.02 3.17 -5.76
N SER A 100 -18.20 1.87 -5.94
CA SER A 100 -19.48 1.30 -6.42
C SER A 100 -19.83 0.02 -5.67
N TYR A 101 -21.07 -0.44 -5.83
CA TYR A 101 -21.49 -1.75 -5.33
C TYR A 101 -21.08 -2.83 -6.32
N HIS A 102 -20.42 -3.87 -5.81
CA HIS A 102 -20.01 -5.06 -6.56
C HIS A 102 -20.60 -6.31 -5.90
N PHE A 103 -21.07 -7.26 -6.69
CA PHE A 103 -21.57 -8.53 -6.15
C PHE A 103 -20.39 -9.40 -5.69
N ASP A 104 -20.31 -9.65 -4.38
CA ASP A 104 -19.31 -10.51 -3.77
C ASP A 104 -19.85 -11.95 -3.69
N HIS A 105 -19.38 -12.81 -4.59
CA HIS A 105 -19.79 -14.22 -4.64
C HIS A 105 -19.39 -15.00 -3.38
N LYS A 106 -18.39 -14.56 -2.61
CA LYS A 106 -18.00 -15.25 -1.36
C LYS A 106 -19.03 -15.03 -0.27
N SER A 107 -19.62 -13.83 -0.21
CA SER A 107 -20.66 -13.49 0.77
C SER A 107 -22.09 -13.54 0.22
N GLN A 108 -22.24 -13.79 -1.09
CA GLN A 108 -23.51 -13.80 -1.83
C GLN A 108 -24.30 -12.48 -1.68
N ARG A 109 -23.59 -11.35 -1.63
CA ARG A 109 -24.18 -10.02 -1.40
C ARG A 109 -23.45 -8.95 -2.19
N SER A 110 -24.17 -7.90 -2.56
CA SER A 110 -23.55 -6.68 -3.08
C SER A 110 -22.87 -5.90 -1.96
N VAL A 111 -21.61 -5.55 -2.14
CA VAL A 111 -20.79 -4.81 -1.17
C VAL A 111 -20.23 -3.54 -1.81
N LEU A 112 -20.15 -2.47 -1.04
CA LEU A 112 -19.53 -1.22 -1.46
C LEU A 112 -18.01 -1.37 -1.43
N GLY A 113 -17.32 -1.05 -2.52
CA GLY A 113 -15.86 -1.14 -2.58
C GLY A 113 -15.27 -0.81 -3.95
N TYR A 114 -13.98 -1.11 -4.09
CA TYR A 114 -13.28 -1.07 -5.37
C TYR A 114 -13.08 -2.50 -5.87
N GLN A 115 -13.30 -2.73 -7.16
CA GLN A 115 -12.86 -3.95 -7.82
C GLN A 115 -11.41 -3.78 -8.27
N CYS A 116 -10.51 -4.48 -7.59
CA CYS A 116 -9.08 -4.47 -7.86
C CYS A 116 -8.69 -5.70 -8.66
N LEU A 117 -7.81 -5.51 -9.65
CA LEU A 117 -7.15 -6.55 -10.46
C LEU A 117 -5.65 -6.56 -10.14
#